data_AF-A0A1S1MZ20-F1
#
_entry.id   AF-A0A1S1MZ20-F1
#
_cell.length_a   1.000
_cell.length_b   1.000
_cell.length_c   1.000
_cell.angle_alpha   90.00
_cell.angle_beta   90.00
_cell.angle_gamma   90.00
#
_symmetry.space_group_name_H-M   'P 1'
#
loop_
_entity.id
_entity.type
_entity.pdbx_description
1 polymer ?
#
loop_
_entity_poly.entity_id
_entity_poly.type
_entity_poly.pdbx_seq_one_letter_code
_entity_poly.pdbx_strand_id
1 'polypeptide(L)' 'MRLPTKITKGPGSRAAGIAMVYKPIDAAQARWRAVNAPHLVTLIRAGAVFRKGKLLERATGITPPTTPSNGDEHTGT' A
#
# COMPACT_ATOMS: atom_id res chain seq x y z
N MET A 1 -1.98 17.10 44.68
CA MET A 1 -1.15 17.90 43.76
C MET A 1 -1.68 17.66 42.35
N ARG A 2 -2.26 18.66 41.68
CA ARG A 2 -2.83 18.51 40.32
C ARG A 2 -1.75 18.80 39.29
N LEU A 3 -1.55 17.86 38.36
CA LEU A 3 -0.64 18.03 37.22
C LEU A 3 -1.29 18.96 36.19
N PRO A 4 -0.65 20.05 35.74
CA PRO A 4 -1.22 20.88 34.69
C PRO A 4 -1.23 20.09 33.38
N THR A 5 -2.42 19.85 32.84
CA THR A 5 -2.58 19.38 31.47
C THR A 5 -2.37 20.57 30.55
N LYS A 6 -1.25 20.59 29.84
CA LYS A 6 -0.96 21.62 28.84
C LYS A 6 -1.82 21.35 27.61
N ILE A 7 -3.06 21.85 27.63
CA ILE A 7 -3.93 21.84 26.46
C ILE A 7 -3.26 22.72 25.41
N THR A 8 -2.78 22.13 24.33
CA THR A 8 -2.28 22.90 23.19
C THR A 8 -3.49 23.57 22.53
N LYS A 9 -3.45 24.90 22.44
CA LYS A 9 -4.44 25.64 21.66
C LYS A 9 -4.29 25.16 20.21
N GLY A 10 -5.35 24.56 19.68
CA GLY A 10 -5.42 24.22 18.26
C GLY A 10 -5.25 25.46 17.38
N PRO A 11 -5.04 25.29 16.07
CA PRO A 11 -4.82 26.41 15.16
C PRO A 11 -5.97 27.41 15.27
N GLY A 12 -5.63 28.66 15.59
CA GLY A 12 -6.60 29.74 15.85
C GLY A 12 -7.47 30.13 14.64
N SER A 13 -7.21 29.52 13.48
CA SER A 13 -8.02 29.64 12.27
C SER A 13 -7.76 28.44 11.36
N ARG A 14 -8.69 28.20 10.42
CA ARG A 14 -8.56 27.14 9.40
C ARG A 14 -7.28 27.33 8.57
N ALA A 15 -6.97 28.56 8.18
CA ALA A 15 -5.76 28.88 7.42
C ALA A 15 -4.48 28.53 8.20
N ALA A 16 -4.43 28.85 9.49
CA ALA A 16 -3.30 28.50 10.36
C ALA A 16 -3.11 26.98 10.48
N GLY A 17 -4.20 26.21 10.55
CA GLY A 17 -4.14 24.75 10.60
C GLY A 17 -3.59 24.13 9.32
N ILE A 18 -4.01 24.64 8.16
CA ILE A 18 -3.51 24.18 6.85
C ILE A 18 -2.03 24.49 6.68
N ALA A 19 -1.58 25.68 7.08
CA ALA A 19 -0.16 26.05 7.02
C ALA A 19 0.72 25.13 7.89
N MET A 20 0.21 24.69 9.04
CA MET A 20 0.92 23.83 9.97
C MET A 20 1.05 22.37 9.49
N VAL A 21 0.10 21.86 8.70
CA VAL A 21 0.11 20.48 8.18
C VAL A 21 0.74 20.37 6.78
N TYR A 22 0.86 21.47 6.04
CA TYR A 22 1.43 21.48 4.69
C TYR A 22 2.86 20.92 4.65
N LYS A 23 3.72 21.33 5.59
CA LYS A 23 5.13 20.91 5.62
C LYS A 23 5.32 19.39 5.84
N PRO A 24 4.59 18.73 6.77
CA PRO A 24 4.56 17.27 6.85
C PRO A 24 4.11 16.57 5.57
N ILE A 25 3.07 17.08 4.90
CA ILE A 25 2.52 16.49 3.67
C ILE A 25 3.53 16.61 2.52
N ASP A 26 4.15 17.78 2.37
CA ASP A 26 5.20 18.04 1.37
C ASP A 26 6.43 17.14 1.59
N ALA A 27 6.86 16.97 2.84
CA ALA A 27 7.93 16.04 3.21
C ALA A 27 7.55 14.57 2.97
N ALA A 28 6.28 14.20 3.20
CA ALA A 28 5.77 12.86 2.90
C ALA A 28 5.73 12.60 1.40
N GLN A 29 5.34 13.58 0.58
CA GLN A 29 5.35 13.50 -0.88
C GLN A 29 6.76 13.29 -1.44
N ALA A 30 7.76 13.99 -0.91
CA ALA A 30 9.15 13.80 -1.32
C ALA A 30 9.71 12.41 -0.93
N ARG A 31 9.21 11.84 0.17
CA ARG A 31 9.59 10.51 0.68
C ARG A 31 8.87 9.37 -0.03
N TRP A 32 7.58 9.52 -0.34
CA TRP A 32 6.81 8.54 -1.11
C TRP A 32 7.05 8.81 -2.58
N ARG A 33 8.05 8.11 -3.12
CA ARG A 33 8.44 8.12 -4.55
C ARG A 33 7.19 8.18 -5.43
N ALA A 34 7.05 9.24 -6.22
CA ALA A 34 6.10 9.27 -7.31
C ALA A 34 6.31 8.00 -8.15
N VAL A 35 5.22 7.29 -8.45
CA VAL A 35 5.31 6.13 -9.35
C VAL A 35 5.80 6.67 -10.68
N ASN A 36 7.02 6.29 -11.10
CA ASN A 36 7.70 6.81 -12.29
C ASN A 36 6.93 6.59 -13.61
N ALA A 37 5.87 5.78 -13.58
CA ALA A 37 5.03 5.48 -14.73
C ALA A 37 3.54 5.57 -14.35
N PRO A 38 2.98 6.79 -14.17
CA PRO A 38 1.58 6.96 -13.78
C PRO A 38 0.61 6.37 -14.82
N HIS A 39 1.01 6.32 -16.09
CA HIS A 39 0.23 5.69 -17.15
C HIS A 39 0.06 4.17 -16.95
N LEU A 40 1.03 3.49 -16.31
CA LEU A 40 0.95 2.05 -16.01
C LEU A 40 0.10 1.74 -14.76
N VAL A 41 -0.12 2.73 -13.88
CA VAL A 41 -0.92 2.55 -12.65
C VAL A 41 -2.38 2.22 -12.99
N THR A 42 -2.89 2.73 -14.10
CA THR A 42 -4.25 2.40 -14.58
C THR A 42 -4.38 0.92 -14.90
N LEU A 43 -3.37 0.33 -15.54
CA LEU A 43 -3.31 -1.08 -15.91
C LEU A 43 -3.16 -1.98 -14.67
N ILE A 44 -2.30 -1.59 -13.72
CA ILE A 44 -2.15 -2.30 -12.44
C ILE A 44 -3.47 -2.30 -11.66
N ARG A 45 -4.19 -1.16 -11.65
CA ARG A 45 -5.50 -1.05 -10.99
C ARG A 45 -6.58 -1.89 -11.69
N ALA A 46 -6.45 -2.10 -13.00
CA ALA A 46 -7.31 -2.99 -13.78
C ALA A 46 -6.95 -4.49 -13.58
N GLY A 47 -5.98 -4.82 -12.74
CA GLY A 47 -5.58 -6.21 -12.43
C GLY A 47 -4.46 -6.74 -13.32
N ALA A 48 -3.82 -5.90 -14.13
CA ALA A 48 -2.73 -6.31 -14.98
C ALA A 48 -1.42 -6.52 -14.19
N VAL A 49 -0.72 -7.62 -14.43
CA VAL A 49 0.51 -7.98 -13.70
C VAL A 49 1.74 -7.46 -14.44
N PHE A 50 2.63 -6.79 -13.72
CA PHE A 50 3.90 -6.29 -14.25
C PHE A 50 5.08 -7.02 -13.62
N ARG A 51 6.04 -7.45 -14.45
CA ARG A 51 7.34 -8.01 -14.00
C ARG A 51 8.47 -7.15 -14.54
N LYS A 52 9.31 -6.60 -13.66
CA LYS A 52 10.40 -5.66 -14.03
C LYS A 52 9.92 -4.48 -14.93
N GLY A 53 8.70 -3.99 -14.70
CA GLY A 53 8.13 -2.86 -15.46
C GLY A 53 7.53 -3.21 -16.84
N LYS A 54 7.49 -4.48 -17.23
CA LYS A 54 6.82 -4.94 -18.46
C LYS A 54 5.50 -5.62 -18.13
N LEU A 55 4.46 -5.32 -18.91
CA LEU A 55 3.15 -5.93 -18.82
C LEU A 55 3.23 -7.42 -19.21
N LEU A 56 2.68 -8.30 -18.37
CA LEU A 56 2.60 -9.72 -18.65
C LEU A 56 1.26 -10.03 -19.33
N GLU A 57 1.31 -10.45 -20.59
CA GLU A 57 0.10 -10.68 -21.42
C GLU A 57 -0.70 -11.95 -21.03
N ARG A 58 -0.11 -12.87 -20.27
CA ARG A 58 -0.75 -14.16 -19.88
C ARG A 58 -0.78 -14.32 -18.36
N ALA A 59 -1.84 -13.84 -17.72
CA ALA A 59 -2.12 -14.08 -16.30
C ALA A 59 -2.75 -15.47 -16.03
N THR A 60 -2.26 -16.54 -16.66
CA THR A 60 -2.81 -17.91 -16.52
C THR A 60 -1.90 -18.85 -15.71
N GLY A 61 -0.95 -18.33 -14.91
CA GLY A 61 0.08 -19.17 -14.32
C GLY A 61 0.45 -18.89 -12.87
N ILE A 62 -0.34 -18.12 -12.12
CA ILE A 62 -0.10 -17.91 -10.68
C ILE A 62 -1.22 -18.56 -9.87
N THR A 63 -1.46 -19.85 -10.12
CA THR A 63 -2.05 -20.69 -9.07
C THR A 63 -0.93 -20.88 -8.04
N PRO A 64 -1.07 -20.41 -6.78
CA PRO A 64 -0.12 -20.81 -5.73
C PRO A 64 -0.06 -22.34 -5.76
N PRO A 65 1.12 -22.98 -5.75
CA PRO A 65 1.21 -24.43 -5.87
C PRO A 65 0.35 -25.05 -4.77
N THR A 66 -0.78 -25.65 -5.15
CA THR A 66 -1.53 -26.54 -4.28
C THR A 66 -0.62 -27.71 -4.00
N THR A 67 -0.10 -27.76 -2.78
CA THR A 67 0.61 -28.90 -2.20
C THR A 67 -0.06 -30.19 -2.65
N PRO A 68 0.65 -31.13 -3.31
CA PRO A 68 0.06 -32.43 -3.59
C PRO A 68 -0.29 -33.10 -2.25
N SER A 69 -1.58 -33.37 -2.08
CA SER A 69 -2.12 -34.20 -1.00
C SER A 69 -1.41 -35.54 -1.03
N ASN A 70 -0.57 -35.80 -0.04
CA ASN A 70 0.16 -37.05 0.09
C ASN A 70 -0.56 -37.88 1.16
N GLY A 71 -1.07 -39.05 0.76
CA GLY A 71 -1.46 -40.10 1.70
C GLY A 71 -2.89 -40.63 1.61
N ASP A 72 -3.28 -41.19 0.46
CA ASP A 72 -4.39 -42.15 0.40
C ASP A 72 -3.88 -43.50 -0.15
N GLU A 73 -2.94 -44.14 0.56
CA GLU A 73 -2.63 -45.57 0.37
C GLU A 73 -2.35 -46.25 1.72
N HIS A 74 -3.41 -46.60 2.43
CA HIS A 74 -3.41 -47.77 3.30
C HIS A 74 -4.56 -48.66 2.84
N THR A 75 -4.26 -49.52 1.87
CA THR A 75 -5.07 -50.69 1.52
C THR A 75 -5.42 -51.47 2.77
N GLY A 76 -6.71 -51.76 2.92
CA GLY A 76 -7.24 -52.63 3.95
C GLY A 76 -6.76 -54.08 3.81
N THR A 77 -6.94 -54.78 4.94
CA THR A 77 -7.04 -56.23 5.19
C THR A 77 -6.69 -57.20 4.06
#